data_AF-A0A512B692-F1
#
_entry.id   AF-A0A512B692-F1
#
_cell.length_a   1.000
_cell.length_b   1.000
_cell.length_c   1.000
_cell.angle_alpha   90.00
_cell.angle_beta   90.00
_cell.angle_gamma   90.00
#
_symmetry.space_group_name_H-M   'P 1'
#
loop_
_entity.id
_entity.type
_entity.pdbx_description
1 polymer ?
#
loop_
_entity_poly.entity_id
_entity_poly.type
_entity_poly.pdbx_seq_one_letter_code
_entity_poly.pdbx_strand_id
1 'polypeptide(L)'
;MERFLILLFSLGLFNCSSDLKEQSSPKKEKTVLTQNSVPEADNLQNSLPEADKAIPKKVEEVDELKEIATSFHRWYINNVNNQKAKTPIEVRIVEGENGKCKIDYEPYFNQLKALETISEKFISQESKRVENCANNISKVSWAEYKAADAYEYDKYCDFLSYYYWIRSQEPLSGVDVDQMERNGDAWNVSLRFFDEFENKKSYLDHYHPIVKLEKEDDKWVITKISWKEN
;
A
#
# COMPACT_ATOMS: atom_id res chain seq x y z
N MET A 1 -2.25 50.15 19.61
CA MET A 1 -3.21 49.77 20.67
C MET A 1 -3.10 48.27 20.83
N GLU A 2 -2.22 47.88 21.74
CA GLU A 2 -1.99 46.49 22.15
C GLU A 2 -3.23 45.97 22.89
N ARG A 3 -3.66 44.74 22.58
CA ARG A 3 -4.51 43.97 23.49
C ARG A 3 -3.98 42.55 23.60
N PHE A 4 -3.76 42.20 24.86
CA PHE A 4 -3.16 41.01 25.43
C PHE A 4 -4.00 39.74 25.26
N LEU A 5 -3.28 38.61 25.25
CA LEU A 5 -3.70 37.22 25.49
C LEU A 5 -4.81 37.05 26.53
N ILE A 6 -5.66 36.03 26.36
CA ILE A 6 -5.81 34.92 27.33
C ILE A 6 -6.10 33.61 26.58
N LEU A 7 -5.13 32.68 26.63
CA LEU A 7 -5.26 31.26 26.30
C LEU A 7 -5.74 30.52 27.56
N LEU A 8 -6.84 29.77 27.48
CA LEU A 8 -7.28 28.85 28.53
C LEU A 8 -7.07 27.42 28.06
N PHE A 9 -6.01 26.80 28.59
CA PHE A 9 -5.76 25.36 28.52
C PHE A 9 -6.61 24.65 29.59
N SER A 10 -7.55 23.82 29.16
CA SER A 10 -8.27 22.89 30.02
C SER A 10 -7.67 21.49 29.85
N LEU A 11 -6.70 21.16 30.69
CA LEU A 11 -6.22 19.79 30.90
C LEU A 11 -7.30 18.98 31.64
N GLY A 12 -8.02 18.14 30.90
CA GLY A 12 -8.90 17.12 31.45
C GLY A 12 -8.18 15.77 31.52
N LEU A 13 -7.68 15.43 32.70
CA LEU A 13 -7.17 14.10 33.04
C LEU A 13 -8.34 13.12 33.15
N PHE A 14 -8.46 12.17 32.21
CA PHE A 14 -9.25 10.96 32.42
C PHE A 14 -8.33 9.79 32.70
N ASN A 15 -8.22 9.49 34.00
CA ASN A 15 -7.75 8.22 34.54
C ASN A 15 -8.92 7.24 34.48
N CYS A 16 -8.77 6.13 33.77
CA CYS A 16 -9.55 4.92 34.03
C CYS A 16 -8.68 3.68 33.84
N SER A 17 -8.21 3.18 34.98
CA SER A 17 -7.72 1.83 35.20
C SER A 17 -8.87 0.83 35.10
N SER A 18 -8.67 -0.32 34.46
CA SER A 18 -9.12 -1.61 35.00
C SER A 18 -8.47 -2.79 34.26
N ASP A 19 -8.26 -3.82 35.06
CA ASP A 19 -7.43 -4.99 34.87
C ASP A 19 -7.87 -6.00 33.81
N LEU A 20 -6.84 -6.65 33.24
CA LEU A 20 -6.68 -8.06 32.89
C LEU A 20 -7.94 -8.96 32.99
N LYS A 21 -8.29 -9.59 31.86
CA LYS A 21 -8.62 -11.02 31.83
C LYS A 21 -7.99 -11.72 30.63
N GLU A 22 -7.06 -12.59 30.99
CA GLU A 22 -6.49 -13.68 30.23
C GLU A 22 -7.59 -14.68 29.81
N GLN A 23 -7.68 -14.99 28.52
CA GLN A 23 -8.38 -16.17 28.03
C GLN A 23 -7.57 -16.82 26.92
N SER A 24 -7.29 -18.10 27.14
CA SER A 24 -6.43 -18.96 26.36
C SER A 24 -7.22 -19.85 25.40
N SER A 25 -6.56 -20.17 24.26
CA SER A 25 -6.75 -21.36 23.40
C SER A 25 -7.86 -21.30 22.33
N PRO A 26 -7.73 -21.95 21.13
CA PRO A 26 -6.83 -23.04 20.81
C PRO A 26 -5.90 -22.86 19.58
N LYS A 27 -4.78 -23.59 19.64
CA LYS A 27 -3.77 -23.83 18.61
C LYS A 27 -4.40 -24.23 17.25
N LYS A 28 -4.06 -23.49 16.20
CA LYS A 28 -4.08 -23.98 14.82
C LYS A 28 -2.73 -24.62 14.50
N GLU A 29 -2.77 -25.81 13.92
CA GLU A 29 -1.62 -26.57 13.44
C GLU A 29 -0.78 -25.72 12.47
N LYS A 30 0.45 -25.41 12.89
CA LYS A 30 1.53 -25.01 11.99
C LYS A 30 2.32 -26.27 11.66
N THR A 31 2.34 -26.66 10.39
CA THR A 31 3.33 -27.59 9.85
C THR A 31 4.69 -26.90 9.88
N VAL A 32 5.45 -27.16 10.94
CA VAL A 32 6.85 -26.77 11.10
C VAL A 32 7.71 -27.92 10.60
N LEU A 33 8.51 -27.69 9.57
CA LEU A 33 9.59 -28.58 9.16
C LEU A 33 10.76 -28.38 10.12
N THR A 34 10.85 -29.24 11.13
CA THR A 34 12.02 -29.32 12.03
C THR A 34 13.10 -30.17 11.36
N GLN A 35 14.25 -29.58 11.09
CA GLN A 35 15.49 -30.28 10.75
C GLN A 35 16.17 -30.75 12.04
N ASN A 36 16.56 -32.02 12.08
CA ASN A 36 17.36 -32.58 13.17
C ASN A 36 18.87 -32.49 12.85
N SER A 37 19.61 -32.26 13.94
CA SER A 37 20.98 -32.72 14.28
C SER A 37 22.23 -32.14 13.59
N VAL A 38 23.04 -31.51 14.45
CA VAL A 38 24.51 -31.25 14.46
C VAL A 38 25.25 -32.61 14.72
N PRO A 39 26.54 -32.90 14.39
CA PRO A 39 27.74 -32.02 14.34
C PRO A 39 28.74 -32.15 13.17
N GLU A 40 29.45 -31.03 12.97
CA GLU A 40 30.88 -30.78 12.73
C GLU A 40 31.83 -31.79 12.06
N ALA A 41 32.59 -31.23 11.11
CA ALA A 41 33.91 -31.57 10.55
C ALA A 41 34.10 -32.90 9.79
N ASP A 42 34.32 -32.80 8.47
CA ASP A 42 35.72 -32.85 7.98
C ASP A 42 35.89 -32.32 6.56
N ASN A 43 37.10 -31.80 6.34
CA ASN A 43 37.61 -31.14 5.16
C ASN A 43 37.92 -32.15 4.04
N LEU A 44 37.36 -31.97 2.83
CA LEU A 44 38.01 -32.49 1.63
C LEU A 44 37.65 -31.66 0.39
N GLN A 45 38.65 -30.91 -0.05
CA GLN A 45 38.74 -30.18 -1.29
C GLN A 45 38.81 -31.20 -2.46
N ASN A 46 37.77 -31.26 -3.28
CA ASN A 46 37.83 -31.91 -4.59
C ASN A 46 37.07 -31.07 -5.62
N SER A 47 37.83 -30.69 -6.64
CA SER A 47 37.43 -29.99 -7.86
C SER A 47 36.67 -30.93 -8.80
N LEU A 48 35.57 -30.44 -9.38
CA LEU A 48 34.95 -30.81 -10.68
C LEU A 48 33.48 -30.32 -10.72
N PRO A 49 32.90 -30.14 -11.91
CA PRO A 49 33.07 -29.08 -12.90
C PRO A 49 31.98 -27.98 -12.75
N GLU A 50 32.14 -26.85 -13.44
CA GLU A 50 31.07 -25.87 -13.65
C GLU A 50 29.85 -26.54 -14.28
N ALA A 51 28.88 -26.89 -13.44
CA ALA A 51 27.55 -27.30 -13.86
C ALA A 51 26.72 -26.03 -14.01
N ASP A 52 26.39 -25.70 -15.27
CA ASP A 52 25.23 -24.89 -15.64
C ASP A 52 23.99 -25.49 -14.96
N LYS A 53 23.70 -25.03 -13.74
CA LYS A 53 22.49 -25.40 -13.03
C LYS A 53 21.37 -24.54 -13.61
N ALA A 54 20.60 -25.14 -14.51
CA ALA A 54 19.30 -24.62 -14.92
C ALA A 54 18.51 -24.24 -13.66
N ILE A 55 18.29 -22.93 -13.46
CA ILE A 55 17.43 -22.43 -12.40
C ILE A 55 16.04 -23.03 -12.67
N PRO A 56 15.38 -23.67 -11.69
CA PRO A 56 14.09 -24.30 -11.94
C PRO A 56 13.06 -23.22 -12.30
N LYS A 57 12.33 -23.39 -13.41
CA LYS A 57 11.23 -22.51 -13.90
C LYS A 57 10.28 -21.98 -12.81
N LYS A 58 10.10 -22.75 -11.72
CA LYS A 58 9.28 -22.38 -10.57
C LYS A 58 9.87 -21.25 -9.72
N VAL A 59 11.20 -21.13 -9.63
CA VAL A 59 11.89 -20.07 -8.90
C VAL A 59 11.75 -18.75 -9.66
N GLU A 60 11.92 -18.77 -10.98
CA GLU A 60 11.76 -17.60 -11.85
C GLU A 60 10.32 -17.03 -11.79
N GLU A 61 9.30 -17.90 -11.83
CA GLU A 61 7.89 -17.47 -11.72
C GLU A 61 7.60 -16.79 -10.36
N VAL A 62 8.17 -17.30 -9.26
CA VAL A 62 7.96 -16.70 -7.93
C VAL A 62 8.60 -15.32 -7.83
N ASP A 63 9.79 -15.13 -8.38
CA ASP A 63 10.46 -13.83 -8.34
C ASP A 63 9.76 -12.81 -9.25
N GLU A 64 9.28 -13.23 -10.43
CA GLU A 64 8.40 -12.41 -11.29
C GLU A 64 7.15 -11.95 -10.53
N LEU A 65 6.47 -12.86 -9.83
CA LEU A 65 5.28 -12.55 -9.04
C LEU A 65 5.56 -11.52 -7.92
N LYS A 66 6.72 -11.58 -7.27
CA LYS A 66 7.11 -10.59 -6.25
C LYS A 66 7.33 -9.20 -6.85
N GLU A 67 8.00 -9.15 -8.01
CA GLU A 67 8.23 -7.89 -8.72
C GLU A 67 6.92 -7.26 -9.18
N ILE A 68 6.02 -8.07 -9.74
CA ILE A 68 4.67 -7.62 -10.11
C ILE A 68 3.90 -7.15 -8.88
N ALA A 69 3.87 -7.93 -7.78
CA ALA A 69 3.13 -7.58 -6.57
C ALA A 69 3.60 -6.27 -5.93
N THR A 70 4.89 -5.97 -6.01
CA THR A 70 5.48 -4.75 -5.42
C THR A 70 5.46 -3.55 -6.36
N SER A 71 5.29 -3.77 -7.68
CA SER A 71 5.38 -2.74 -8.71
C SER A 71 4.54 -1.49 -8.44
N PHE A 72 3.26 -1.66 -8.09
CA PHE A 72 2.35 -0.56 -7.80
C PHE A 72 2.83 0.29 -6.61
N HIS A 73 3.10 -0.34 -5.47
CA HIS A 73 3.50 0.39 -4.26
C HIS A 73 4.89 1.00 -4.41
N ARG A 74 5.84 0.33 -5.09
CA ARG A 74 7.14 0.92 -5.42
C ARG A 74 6.99 2.18 -6.28
N TRP A 75 6.16 2.11 -7.33
CA TRP A 75 5.84 3.28 -8.15
C TRP A 75 5.20 4.40 -7.31
N TYR A 76 4.19 4.08 -6.51
CA TYR A 76 3.46 5.05 -5.70
C TYR A 76 4.40 5.74 -4.69
N ILE A 77 5.14 4.96 -3.90
CA ILE A 77 6.10 5.46 -2.90
C ILE A 77 7.18 6.33 -3.57
N ASN A 78 7.72 5.89 -4.71
CA ASN A 78 8.74 6.65 -5.42
C ASN A 78 8.21 8.02 -5.89
N ASN A 79 6.97 8.09 -6.35
CA ASN A 79 6.38 9.36 -6.79
C ASN A 79 5.93 10.25 -5.62
N VAL A 80 5.52 9.68 -4.48
CA VAL A 80 5.27 10.44 -3.24
C VAL A 80 6.57 11.08 -2.74
N ASN A 81 7.67 10.33 -2.71
CA ASN A 81 8.97 10.83 -2.24
C ASN A 81 9.63 11.82 -3.19
N ASN A 82 9.26 11.81 -4.47
CA ASN A 82 9.82 12.72 -5.46
C ASN A 82 9.03 14.03 -5.54
N GLN A 83 9.39 15.01 -4.70
CA GLN A 83 8.73 16.32 -4.64
C GLN A 83 8.75 17.11 -5.98
N LYS A 84 9.60 16.72 -6.94
CA LYS A 84 9.67 17.34 -8.27
C LYS A 84 8.86 16.58 -9.33
N ALA A 85 8.39 15.37 -9.00
CA ALA A 85 7.56 14.59 -9.90
C ALA A 85 6.24 15.32 -10.16
N LYS A 86 5.86 15.40 -11.44
CA LYS A 86 4.54 15.88 -11.86
C LYS A 86 3.56 14.72 -12.07
N THR A 87 4.01 13.50 -11.76
CA THR A 87 3.26 12.26 -11.93
C THR A 87 2.00 12.30 -11.05
N PRO A 88 0.80 12.22 -11.64
CA PRO A 88 -0.42 12.09 -10.86
C PRO A 88 -0.43 10.73 -10.16
N ILE A 89 -0.43 10.74 -8.82
CA ILE A 89 -0.50 9.53 -7.97
C ILE A 89 -1.90 9.24 -7.43
N GLU A 90 -2.81 10.20 -7.58
CA GLU A 90 -4.21 10.17 -7.14
C GLU A 90 -5.05 10.96 -8.16
N VAL A 91 -6.37 10.76 -8.12
CA VAL A 91 -7.32 11.58 -8.89
C VAL A 91 -7.27 13.04 -8.45
N ARG A 92 -7.77 13.96 -9.30
CA ARG A 92 -7.79 15.39 -9.00
C ARG A 92 -9.20 15.94 -9.00
N ILE A 93 -9.45 16.94 -8.16
CA ILE A 93 -10.66 17.76 -8.27
C ILE A 93 -10.34 18.94 -9.20
N VAL A 94 -11.15 19.11 -10.24
CA VAL A 94 -11.00 20.17 -11.25
C VAL A 94 -12.31 20.91 -11.48
N GLU A 95 -12.25 22.04 -12.17
CA GLU A 95 -13.44 22.74 -12.64
C GLU A 95 -14.16 21.92 -13.72
N GLY A 96 -15.44 21.65 -13.48
CA GLY A 96 -16.36 20.99 -14.38
C GLY A 96 -17.32 21.97 -15.04
N GLU A 97 -18.40 21.42 -15.60
CA GLU A 97 -19.42 22.22 -16.27
C GLU A 97 -20.18 23.12 -15.29
N ASN A 98 -20.64 24.27 -15.79
CA ASN A 98 -21.42 25.25 -15.01
C ASN A 98 -20.72 25.74 -13.73
N GLY A 99 -19.38 25.73 -13.68
CA GLY A 99 -18.59 26.16 -12.54
C GLY A 99 -18.75 25.26 -11.31
N LYS A 100 -19.16 24.00 -11.49
CA LYS A 100 -19.16 22.96 -10.44
C LYS A 100 -17.86 22.18 -10.44
N CYS A 101 -17.51 21.55 -9.32
CA CYS A 101 -16.35 20.68 -9.28
C CYS A 101 -16.63 19.35 -10.02
N LYS A 102 -15.58 18.69 -10.49
CA LYS A 102 -15.63 17.30 -10.95
C LYS A 102 -14.33 16.57 -10.61
N ILE A 103 -14.39 15.24 -10.58
CA ILE A 103 -13.17 14.42 -10.49
C ILE A 103 -12.61 14.21 -11.90
N ASP A 104 -11.32 14.48 -12.04
CA ASP A 104 -10.52 14.15 -13.19
C ASP A 104 -9.72 12.87 -12.91
N TYR A 105 -10.15 11.79 -13.57
CA TYR A 105 -9.59 10.45 -13.43
C TYR A 105 -8.41 10.21 -14.39
N GLU A 106 -8.43 10.85 -15.56
CA GLU A 106 -7.59 10.46 -16.69
C GLU A 106 -6.09 10.55 -16.37
N PRO A 107 -5.56 11.63 -15.77
CA PRO A 107 -4.12 11.75 -15.55
C PRO A 107 -3.57 10.61 -14.69
N TYR A 108 -4.31 10.22 -13.65
CA TYR A 108 -3.93 9.15 -12.73
C TYR A 108 -4.11 7.77 -13.35
N PHE A 109 -5.26 7.51 -13.98
CA PHE A 109 -5.53 6.19 -14.58
C PHE A 109 -4.61 5.90 -15.75
N ASN A 110 -4.16 6.92 -16.47
CA ASN A 110 -3.13 6.76 -17.50
C ASN A 110 -1.79 6.33 -16.90
N GLN A 111 -1.43 6.78 -15.69
CA GLN A 111 -0.23 6.26 -15.01
C GLN A 111 -0.41 4.79 -14.62
N LEU A 112 -1.58 4.43 -14.08
CA LEU A 112 -1.86 3.04 -13.71
C LEU A 112 -1.75 2.09 -14.91
N LYS A 113 -2.32 2.48 -16.06
CA LYS A 113 -2.22 1.71 -17.31
C LYS A 113 -0.79 1.58 -17.81
N ALA A 114 0.01 2.64 -17.67
CA ALA A 114 1.41 2.65 -18.10
C ALA A 114 2.32 1.73 -17.27
N LEU A 115 1.87 1.23 -16.11
CA LEU A 115 2.63 0.25 -15.32
C LEU A 115 2.66 -1.15 -15.96
N GLU A 116 1.74 -1.47 -16.87
CA GLU A 116 1.56 -2.78 -17.52
C GLU A 116 1.30 -3.97 -16.57
N THR A 117 1.47 -3.79 -15.26
CA THR A 117 1.18 -4.76 -14.19
C THR A 117 -0.19 -4.56 -13.56
N ILE A 118 -0.97 -3.56 -14.01
CA ILE A 118 -2.29 -3.22 -13.48
C ILE A 118 -3.37 -3.66 -14.46
N SER A 119 -4.35 -4.43 -13.96
CA SER A 119 -5.53 -4.82 -14.75
C SER A 119 -6.61 -3.73 -14.80
N GLU A 120 -7.49 -3.83 -15.79
CA GLU A 120 -8.72 -3.02 -15.83
C GLU A 120 -9.67 -3.32 -14.65
N LYS A 121 -9.61 -4.53 -14.06
CA LYS A 121 -10.35 -4.86 -12.83
C LYS A 121 -9.89 -4.01 -11.64
N PHE A 122 -8.59 -3.74 -11.53
CA PHE A 122 -8.05 -2.86 -10.50
C PHE A 122 -8.49 -1.41 -10.74
N ILE A 123 -8.38 -0.92 -11.97
CA ILE A 123 -8.80 0.44 -12.35
C ILE A 123 -10.30 0.66 -12.08
N SER A 124 -11.15 -0.33 -12.38
CA SER A 124 -12.58 -0.28 -12.06
C SER A 124 -12.85 -0.19 -10.56
N GLN A 125 -12.09 -0.91 -9.73
CA GLN A 125 -12.18 -0.79 -8.27
C GLN A 125 -11.74 0.58 -7.79
N GLU A 126 -10.71 1.13 -8.43
CA GLU A 126 -10.22 2.46 -8.09
C GLU A 126 -11.23 3.56 -8.41
N SER A 127 -11.93 3.43 -9.54
CA SER A 127 -13.04 4.31 -9.87
C SER A 127 -14.17 4.23 -8.84
N LYS A 128 -14.46 3.04 -8.32
CA LYS A 128 -15.48 2.83 -7.28
C LYS A 128 -15.04 3.41 -5.93
N ARG A 129 -13.75 3.31 -5.58
CA ARG A 129 -13.21 3.88 -4.35
C ARG A 129 -13.52 5.37 -4.23
N VAL A 130 -13.31 6.12 -5.30
CA VAL A 130 -13.49 7.58 -5.32
C VAL A 130 -14.92 8.02 -5.70
N GLU A 131 -15.85 7.08 -5.90
CA GLU A 131 -17.23 7.38 -6.32
C GLU A 131 -17.96 8.27 -5.30
N ASN A 132 -17.77 8.01 -4.01
CA ASN A 132 -18.36 8.83 -2.96
C ASN A 132 -17.83 10.28 -3.00
N CYS A 133 -16.53 10.46 -3.22
CA CYS A 133 -15.95 11.80 -3.43
C CYS A 133 -16.58 12.48 -4.65
N ALA A 134 -16.64 11.80 -5.80
CA ALA A 134 -17.18 12.34 -7.04
C ALA A 134 -18.65 12.79 -6.91
N ASN A 135 -19.48 11.97 -6.24
CA ASN A 135 -20.89 12.25 -6.02
C ASN A 135 -21.13 13.44 -5.08
N ASN A 136 -20.22 13.70 -4.13
CA ASN A 136 -20.36 14.82 -3.21
C ASN A 136 -19.74 16.10 -3.77
N ILE A 137 -18.54 16.01 -4.33
CA ILE A 137 -17.82 17.17 -4.85
C ILE A 137 -18.53 17.80 -6.05
N SER A 138 -19.25 17.01 -6.86
CA SER A 138 -20.02 17.53 -8.01
C SER A 138 -21.14 18.50 -7.66
N LYS A 139 -21.57 18.54 -6.38
CA LYS A 139 -22.58 19.49 -5.88
C LYS A 139 -21.96 20.84 -5.50
N VAL A 140 -20.67 20.87 -5.25
CA VAL A 140 -19.89 22.02 -4.78
C VAL A 140 -19.53 22.92 -5.96
N SER A 141 -19.61 24.25 -5.78
CA SER A 141 -19.11 25.18 -6.80
C SER A 141 -17.59 25.25 -6.79
N TRP A 142 -16.97 25.42 -7.95
CA TRP A 142 -15.52 25.55 -8.05
C TRP A 142 -14.97 26.74 -7.26
N ALA A 143 -15.72 27.84 -7.19
CA ALA A 143 -15.36 29.01 -6.39
C ALA A 143 -15.35 28.70 -4.89
N GLU A 144 -16.36 27.97 -4.41
CA GLU A 144 -16.45 27.52 -3.02
C GLU A 144 -15.31 26.55 -2.68
N TYR A 145 -15.07 25.55 -3.53
CA TYR A 145 -13.99 24.59 -3.33
C TYR A 145 -12.62 25.26 -3.20
N LYS A 146 -12.31 26.26 -4.04
CA LYS A 146 -11.05 27.00 -3.96
C LYS A 146 -10.92 27.90 -2.72
N ALA A 147 -12.04 28.27 -2.10
CA ALA A 147 -12.07 29.10 -0.90
C ALA A 147 -12.17 28.28 0.40
N ALA A 148 -12.37 26.97 0.28
CA ALA A 148 -12.53 26.07 1.41
C ALA A 148 -11.20 25.85 2.15
N ASP A 149 -11.31 25.42 3.42
CA ASP A 149 -10.17 24.94 4.19
C ASP A 149 -9.64 23.62 3.60
N ALA A 150 -8.35 23.35 3.86
CA ALA A 150 -7.65 22.17 3.33
C ALA A 150 -8.34 20.84 3.67
N TYR A 151 -9.08 20.79 4.79
CA TYR A 151 -9.71 19.56 5.29
C TYR A 151 -11.24 19.51 5.10
N GLU A 152 -11.85 20.54 4.51
CA GLU A 152 -13.32 20.69 4.44
C GLU A 152 -14.00 19.48 3.77
N TYR A 153 -13.35 18.89 2.77
CA TYR A 153 -13.92 17.82 1.94
C TYR A 153 -13.33 16.42 2.23
N ASP A 154 -12.43 16.29 3.19
CA ASP A 154 -11.74 15.03 3.54
C ASP A 154 -12.69 13.89 3.85
N LYS A 155 -13.82 14.21 4.51
CA LYS A 155 -14.85 13.22 4.86
C LYS A 155 -15.34 12.42 3.64
N TYR A 156 -15.32 13.02 2.46
CA TYR A 156 -15.77 12.37 1.23
C TYR A 156 -14.60 12.03 0.29
N CYS A 157 -13.50 12.77 0.39
CA CYS A 157 -12.32 12.69 -0.48
C CYS A 157 -11.07 12.47 0.37
N ASP A 158 -10.93 11.25 0.91
CA ASP A 158 -9.87 10.87 1.85
C ASP A 158 -8.44 11.09 1.30
N PHE A 159 -8.26 11.01 -0.02
CA PHE A 159 -6.97 11.24 -0.68
C PHE A 159 -6.45 12.68 -0.60
N LEU A 160 -7.24 13.64 -0.09
CA LEU A 160 -6.81 15.05 0.02
C LEU A 160 -5.77 15.29 1.12
N SER A 161 -5.86 14.56 2.23
CA SER A 161 -4.98 14.72 3.39
C SER A 161 -4.18 13.46 3.73
N TYR A 162 -4.34 12.41 2.93
CA TYR A 162 -3.83 11.09 3.25
C TYR A 162 -3.37 10.34 2.00
N TYR A 163 -2.16 9.78 2.05
CA TYR A 163 -1.67 8.91 1.00
C TYR A 163 -2.37 7.55 1.11
N TYR A 164 -3.51 7.43 0.42
CA TYR A 164 -4.43 6.30 0.53
C TYR A 164 -3.71 4.94 0.45
N TRP A 165 -2.84 4.79 -0.56
CA TRP A 165 -2.19 3.53 -0.87
C TRP A 165 -1.02 3.14 0.03
N ILE A 166 -0.56 4.02 0.93
CA ILE A 166 0.42 3.68 1.97
C ILE A 166 -0.14 3.84 3.36
N ARG A 167 -1.43 4.19 3.47
CA ARG A 167 -2.13 4.45 4.74
C ARG A 167 -1.35 5.35 5.70
N SER A 168 -0.79 6.45 5.17
CA SER A 168 0.03 7.38 5.94
C SER A 168 -0.19 8.83 5.50
N GLN A 169 0.03 9.78 6.41
CA GLN A 169 0.17 11.21 6.08
C GLN A 169 1.61 11.55 5.67
N GLU A 170 2.56 10.71 6.09
CA GLU A 170 3.98 10.86 5.78
C GLU A 170 4.40 9.85 4.71
N PRO A 171 5.36 10.19 3.83
CA PRO A 171 5.96 9.24 2.92
C PRO A 171 6.61 8.06 3.67
N LEU A 172 6.68 6.90 3.01
CA LEU A 172 7.41 5.73 3.51
C LEU A 172 8.66 5.51 2.66
N SER A 173 9.64 4.78 3.19
CA SER A 173 10.88 4.50 2.44
C SER A 173 10.71 3.40 1.41
N GLY A 174 9.88 2.39 1.67
CA GLY A 174 9.65 1.32 0.70
C GLY A 174 8.68 0.23 1.12
N VAL A 175 8.70 -0.85 0.34
CA VAL A 175 7.82 -2.01 0.47
C VAL A 175 8.57 -3.29 0.12
N ASP A 176 8.37 -4.35 0.91
CA ASP A 176 8.89 -5.69 0.65
C ASP A 176 7.76 -6.73 0.70
N VAL A 177 7.98 -7.87 0.05
CA VAL A 177 7.07 -9.03 0.15
C VAL A 177 7.27 -9.70 1.50
N ASP A 178 6.18 -9.92 2.23
CA ASP A 178 6.16 -10.63 3.50
C ASP A 178 5.78 -12.10 3.31
N GLN A 179 4.63 -12.34 2.68
CA GLN A 179 4.09 -13.68 2.49
C GLN A 179 3.39 -13.81 1.14
N MET A 180 3.42 -15.01 0.58
CA MET A 180 2.73 -15.35 -0.66
C MET A 180 1.93 -16.62 -0.46
N GLU A 181 0.67 -16.58 -0.85
CA GLU A 181 -0.24 -17.71 -0.80
C GLU A 181 -0.90 -17.89 -2.16
N ARG A 182 -0.89 -19.13 -2.67
CA ARG A 182 -1.64 -19.47 -3.88
C ARG A 182 -3.07 -19.84 -3.51
N ASN A 183 -4.04 -19.23 -4.18
CA ASN A 183 -5.46 -19.51 -4.02
C ASN A 183 -6.07 -19.84 -5.38
N GLY A 184 -6.09 -21.14 -5.72
CA GLY A 184 -6.46 -21.62 -7.05
C GLY A 184 -5.50 -21.10 -8.12
N ASP A 185 -6.05 -20.36 -9.08
CA ASP A 185 -5.31 -19.74 -10.20
C ASP A 185 -4.85 -18.31 -9.90
N ALA A 186 -5.08 -17.83 -8.68
CA ALA A 186 -4.62 -16.53 -8.22
C ALA A 186 -3.52 -16.65 -7.16
N TRP A 187 -2.74 -15.58 -7.02
CA TRP A 187 -1.83 -15.39 -5.88
C TRP A 187 -2.31 -14.24 -5.01
N ASN A 188 -2.27 -14.43 -3.70
CA ASN A 188 -2.39 -13.37 -2.72
C ASN A 188 -1.00 -13.11 -2.14
N VAL A 189 -0.51 -11.88 -2.28
CA VAL A 189 0.80 -11.46 -1.83
C VAL A 189 0.64 -10.40 -0.76
N SER A 190 1.00 -10.74 0.48
CA SER A 190 1.09 -9.81 1.59
C SER A 190 2.40 -9.02 1.50
N LEU A 191 2.33 -7.70 1.60
CA LEU A 191 3.51 -6.84 1.67
C LEU A 191 3.67 -6.23 3.07
N ARG A 192 4.87 -5.70 3.33
CA ARG A 192 5.17 -4.87 4.50
C ARG A 192 5.85 -3.60 4.04
N PHE A 193 5.34 -2.47 4.52
CA PHE A 193 6.03 -1.20 4.34
C PHE A 193 7.14 -1.05 5.38
N PHE A 194 8.12 -0.22 5.06
CA PHE A 194 9.19 0.14 5.98
C PHE A 194 9.62 1.58 5.82
N ASP A 195 10.16 2.12 6.90
CA ASP A 195 11.03 3.29 6.90
C ASP A 195 12.49 2.86 7.01
N GLU A 196 13.37 3.58 6.33
CA GLU A 196 14.80 3.31 6.31
C GLU A 196 15.59 4.47 6.89
N PHE A 197 16.33 4.20 7.95
CA PHE A 197 17.24 5.15 8.58
C PHE A 197 18.59 4.48 8.80
N GLU A 198 19.68 5.12 8.37
CA GLU A 198 21.05 4.57 8.46
C GLU A 198 21.18 3.14 7.92
N ASN A 199 20.54 2.85 6.77
CA ASN A 199 20.47 1.53 6.12
C ASN A 199 19.80 0.43 6.97
N LYS A 200 18.95 0.81 7.94
CA LYS A 200 18.14 -0.12 8.72
C LYS A 200 16.67 0.10 8.43
N LYS A 201 16.00 -0.99 8.04
CA LYS A 201 14.56 -1.01 7.81
C LYS A 201 13.81 -1.22 9.12
N SER A 202 12.88 -0.31 9.41
CA SER A 202 11.86 -0.45 10.45
C SER A 202 10.51 -0.72 9.78
N TYR A 203 9.98 -1.93 9.94
CA TYR A 203 8.73 -2.33 9.30
C TYR A 203 7.50 -1.82 10.06
N LEU A 204 6.46 -1.43 9.32
CA LEU A 204 5.16 -1.11 9.88
C LEU A 204 4.31 -2.38 9.98
N ASP A 205 3.87 -2.71 11.20
CA ASP A 205 3.18 -3.96 11.52
C ASP A 205 1.71 -3.74 11.93
N HIS A 206 1.13 -2.58 11.66
CA HIS A 206 -0.27 -2.30 12.01
C HIS A 206 -1.24 -2.67 10.89
N TYR A 207 -0.78 -2.69 9.65
CA TYR A 207 -1.58 -3.06 8.48
C TYR A 207 -0.67 -3.60 7.37
N HIS A 208 -1.21 -4.53 6.59
CA HIS A 208 -0.51 -5.16 5.48
C HIS A 208 -1.35 -5.07 4.20
N PRO A 209 -0.84 -4.50 3.10
CA PRO A 209 -1.53 -4.60 1.84
C PRO A 209 -1.45 -6.05 1.33
N ILE A 210 -2.59 -6.57 0.90
CA ILE A 210 -2.73 -7.87 0.25
C ILE A 210 -3.01 -7.60 -1.22
N VAL A 211 -2.04 -7.91 -2.06
CA VAL A 211 -2.08 -7.76 -3.51
C VAL A 211 -2.55 -9.08 -4.13
N LYS A 212 -3.68 -9.03 -4.84
CA LYS A 212 -4.18 -10.17 -5.61
C LYS A 212 -3.65 -10.11 -7.03
N LEU A 213 -2.98 -11.17 -7.45
CA LEU A 213 -2.51 -11.39 -8.81
C LEU A 213 -3.35 -12.45 -9.49
N GLU A 214 -3.79 -12.17 -10.72
CA GLU A 214 -4.46 -13.12 -11.61
C GLU A 214 -3.76 -13.12 -12.96
N LYS A 215 -3.93 -14.19 -13.73
CA LYS A 215 -3.40 -14.28 -15.09
C LYS A 215 -4.43 -13.74 -16.08
N GLU A 216 -4.05 -12.75 -16.88
CA GLU A 216 -4.83 -12.17 -17.97
C GLU A 216 -3.95 -12.16 -19.24
N ASP A 217 -4.45 -12.73 -20.34
CA ASP A 217 -3.69 -12.88 -21.60
C ASP A 217 -2.26 -13.45 -21.40
N ASP A 218 -2.17 -14.51 -20.60
CA ASP A 218 -0.92 -15.18 -20.21
C ASP A 218 0.09 -14.32 -19.43
N LYS A 219 -0.30 -13.16 -18.92
CA LYS A 219 0.51 -12.30 -18.06
C LYS A 219 -0.07 -12.22 -16.65
N TRP A 220 0.78 -12.19 -15.63
CA TRP A 220 0.34 -11.90 -14.27
C TRP A 220 0.10 -10.40 -14.11
N VAL A 221 -1.06 -10.04 -13.55
CA VAL A 221 -1.45 -8.64 -13.31
C VAL A 221 -2.10 -8.48 -11.94
N ILE A 222 -1.96 -7.29 -11.37
CA ILE A 222 -2.65 -6.88 -10.15
C ILE A 222 -4.11 -6.63 -10.49
N THR A 223 -4.99 -7.37 -9.81
CA THR A 223 -6.45 -7.24 -9.96
C THR A 223 -7.11 -6.58 -8.78
N LYS A 224 -6.47 -6.61 -7.61
CA LYS A 224 -6.99 -6.00 -6.39
C LYS A 224 -5.86 -5.74 -5.42
N ILE A 225 -5.97 -4.64 -4.68
CA ILE A 225 -5.21 -4.41 -3.46
C ILE A 225 -6.23 -4.23 -2.34
N SER A 226 -6.00 -4.91 -1.24
CA SER A 226 -6.84 -4.84 -0.03
C SER A 226 -5.95 -4.76 1.19
N TRP A 227 -6.54 -4.59 2.37
CA TRP A 227 -5.81 -4.41 3.61
C TRP A 227 -6.16 -5.51 4.59
N LYS A 228 -5.14 -6.07 5.23
CA LYS A 228 -5.28 -6.88 6.44
C LYS A 228 -4.88 -6.02 7.63
N GLU A 229 -5.80 -5.85 8.57
CA GLU A 229 -5.53 -5.22 9.87
C GLU A 229 -5.18 -6.32 10.87
N ASN A 230 -4.27 -6.00 11.80
CA ASN A 230 -3.82 -6.92 12.84
C ASN A 230 -4.67 -6.82 14.11
#